data_AF-Q6VTD2-F1
#
_entry.id   AF-Q6VTD2-F1
#
_cell.length_a   1.000
_cell.length_b   1.000
_cell.length_c   1.000
_cell.angle_alpha   90.00
_cell.angle_beta   90.00
_cell.angle_gamma   90.00
#
_symmetry.space_group_name_H-M   'P 1'
#
loop_
_entity.id
_entity.type
_entity.pdbx_description
1 polymer ?
#
loop_
_entity_poly.entity_id
_entity_poly.type
_entity_poly.pdbx_seq_one_letter_code
_entity_poly.pdbx_strand_id
1 'polypeptide(L)'
;MDAAAYHDYKRVAMEAVLASHARLARAYQMVLVEGAGSPAEVNLRANDIANMGFAEAVNCPVILVADIDRGGVFAHLVGTLELLSTSERARVKGFVINRFRGDISLLQPGLDWLEARTGKPVLGVLPYVVDLHLEAEDVIDTRQASKAGQCLRVVAPVMPRISNHTDFDPLRL
;
A
#
# COMPACT_ATOMS: atom_id res chain seq x y z
N MET A 1 23.85 1.54 7.72
CA MET A 1 24.24 0.54 6.72
C MET A 1 24.69 1.32 5.50
N ASP A 2 25.88 1.07 4.96
CA ASP A 2 26.40 1.85 3.82
C ASP A 2 25.59 1.53 2.55
N ALA A 3 25.37 2.52 1.68
CA ALA A 3 24.43 2.42 0.55
C ALA A 3 24.80 1.29 -0.45
N ALA A 4 26.10 1.00 -0.59
CA ALA A 4 26.60 -0.09 -1.41
C ALA A 4 26.27 -1.48 -0.83
N ALA A 5 26.38 -1.67 0.49
CA ALA A 5 26.04 -2.94 1.14
C ALA A 5 24.54 -3.26 1.06
N TYR A 6 23.69 -2.22 0.99
CA TYR A 6 22.24 -2.39 0.80
C TYR A 6 21.89 -2.87 -0.63
N HIS A 7 22.64 -2.44 -1.64
CA HIS A 7 22.41 -2.82 -3.03
C HIS A 7 22.63 -4.33 -3.26
N ASP A 8 23.72 -4.88 -2.71
CA ASP A 8 24.02 -6.31 -2.81
C ASP A 8 23.05 -7.16 -1.98
N TYR A 9 22.61 -6.65 -0.82
CA TYR A 9 21.61 -7.32 0.01
C TYR A 9 20.26 -7.47 -0.68
N LYS A 10 19.84 -6.53 -1.53
CA LYS A 10 18.55 -6.62 -2.24
C LYS A 10 18.45 -7.85 -3.14
N ARG A 11 19.54 -8.30 -3.75
CA ARG A 11 19.55 -9.55 -4.54
C ARG A 11 19.29 -10.77 -3.66
N VAL A 12 19.96 -10.85 -2.52
CA VAL A 12 19.75 -11.90 -1.52
C VAL A 12 18.33 -11.85 -0.96
N ALA A 13 17.81 -10.65 -0.69
CA ALA A 13 16.44 -10.45 -0.23
C ALA A 13 15.42 -10.91 -1.27
N MET A 14 15.64 -10.64 -2.57
CA MET A 14 14.75 -11.10 -3.64
C MET A 14 14.69 -12.63 -3.69
N GLU A 15 15.82 -13.34 -3.52
CA GLU A 15 15.82 -14.81 -3.46
C GLU A 15 14.93 -15.33 -2.31
N ALA A 16 15.01 -14.71 -1.13
CA ALA A 16 14.18 -15.06 0.01
C ALA A 16 12.68 -14.73 -0.21
N VAL A 17 12.38 -13.61 -0.86
CA VAL A 17 11.02 -13.21 -1.26
C VAL A 17 10.43 -14.24 -2.22
N LEU A 18 11.16 -14.62 -3.27
CA LEU A 18 10.72 -15.60 -4.25
C LEU A 18 10.54 -16.99 -3.65
N ALA A 19 11.45 -17.42 -2.77
CA ALA A 19 11.30 -18.69 -2.04
C ALA A 19 10.05 -18.70 -1.15
N SER A 20 9.76 -17.58 -0.48
CA SER A 20 8.56 -17.43 0.36
C SER A 20 7.29 -17.42 -0.47
N HIS A 21 7.24 -16.67 -1.57
CA HIS A 21 6.11 -16.66 -2.49
C HIS A 21 5.85 -18.07 -3.05
N ALA A 22 6.88 -18.77 -3.52
CA ALA A 22 6.74 -20.13 -4.06
C ALA A 22 6.21 -21.12 -3.02
N ARG A 23 6.60 -20.97 -1.74
CA ARG A 23 6.05 -21.77 -0.65
C ARG A 23 4.57 -21.50 -0.43
N LEU A 24 4.15 -20.23 -0.41
CA LEU A 24 2.75 -19.85 -0.22
C LEU A 24 1.88 -20.26 -1.43
N ALA A 25 2.36 -20.03 -2.65
CA ALA A 25 1.66 -20.38 -3.88
C ALA A 25 1.41 -21.91 -4.03
N ARG A 26 2.24 -22.75 -3.40
CA ARG A 26 1.99 -24.21 -3.32
C ARG A 26 0.96 -24.60 -2.27
N ALA A 27 0.79 -23.80 -1.23
CA ALA A 27 -0.07 -24.12 -0.09
C ALA A 27 -1.47 -23.49 -0.19
N TYR A 28 -1.63 -22.42 -0.96
CA TYR A 28 -2.86 -21.64 -1.03
C TYR A 28 -3.32 -21.44 -2.47
N GLN A 29 -4.63 -21.41 -2.67
CA GLN A 29 -5.26 -21.17 -3.98
C GLN A 29 -5.14 -19.71 -4.44
N MET A 30 -5.01 -18.79 -3.49
CA MET A 30 -4.84 -17.36 -3.71
C MET A 30 -3.78 -16.83 -2.76
N VAL A 31 -2.85 -16.05 -3.30
CA VAL A 31 -1.86 -15.28 -2.54
C VAL A 31 -2.05 -13.82 -2.92
N LEU A 32 -2.48 -12.99 -1.97
CA LEU A 32 -2.52 -11.55 -2.13
C LEU A 32 -1.17 -10.98 -1.66
N VAL A 33 -0.55 -10.16 -2.50
CA VAL A 33 0.71 -9.49 -2.18
C VAL A 33 0.47 -8.00 -2.13
N GLU A 34 0.76 -7.41 -0.98
CA GLU A 34 0.77 -5.97 -0.80
C GLU A 34 2.16 -5.41 -1.14
N GLY A 35 2.19 -4.34 -1.91
CA GLY A 35 3.43 -3.62 -2.23
C GLY A 35 3.85 -2.68 -1.10
N ALA A 36 4.99 -2.01 -1.25
CA ALA A 36 5.46 -1.01 -0.30
C ALA A 36 5.50 0.37 -0.96
N GLY A 37 4.63 1.28 -0.51
CA GLY A 37 4.56 2.64 -1.01
C GLY A 37 4.13 2.72 -2.48
N SER A 38 4.84 3.54 -3.27
CA SER A 38 4.53 3.76 -4.68
C SER A 38 5.25 2.76 -5.59
N PRO A 39 4.56 2.15 -6.59
CA PRO A 39 5.20 1.30 -7.59
C PRO A 39 5.99 2.09 -8.64
N ALA A 40 5.95 3.42 -8.60
CA ALA A 40 6.52 4.31 -9.63
C ALA A 40 7.72 5.14 -9.12
N GLU A 41 8.44 4.65 -8.10
CA GLU A 41 9.68 5.26 -7.64
C GLU A 41 10.81 5.01 -8.65
N VAL A 42 10.90 5.89 -9.66
CA VAL A 42 11.83 5.78 -10.80
C VAL A 42 13.29 5.57 -10.40
N ASN A 43 13.69 6.13 -9.25
CA ASN A 43 15.03 6.00 -8.68
C ASN A 43 15.30 4.65 -7.99
N LEU A 44 14.26 3.87 -7.66
CA LEU A 44 14.37 2.58 -6.96
C LEU A 44 14.08 1.37 -7.86
N ARG A 45 13.69 1.60 -9.11
CA ARG A 45 13.23 0.58 -10.06
C ARG A 45 14.19 -0.60 -10.26
N ALA A 46 15.49 -0.34 -10.43
CA ALA A 46 16.45 -1.38 -10.81
C ALA A 46 16.57 -2.55 -9.81
N ASN A 47 16.21 -2.32 -8.54
CA ASN A 47 16.24 -3.33 -7.48
C ASN A 47 14.97 -3.26 -6.65
N ASP A 48 13.84 -3.09 -7.31
CA ASP A 48 12.54 -3.15 -6.66
C ASP A 48 12.20 -4.61 -6.34
N ILE A 49 12.05 -4.90 -5.06
CA ILE A 49 11.70 -6.23 -4.56
C ILE A 49 10.29 -6.27 -3.95
N ALA A 50 9.61 -5.11 -3.89
CA ALA A 50 8.35 -4.96 -3.16
C ALA A 50 7.17 -4.68 -4.10
N ASN A 51 7.40 -4.01 -5.25
CA ASN A 51 6.33 -3.59 -6.13
C ASN A 51 6.41 -4.29 -7.51
N MET A 52 6.80 -3.55 -8.55
CA MET A 52 6.78 -4.03 -9.93
C MET A 52 7.89 -5.02 -10.22
N GLY A 53 9.08 -4.86 -9.63
CA GLY A 53 10.17 -5.84 -9.84
C GLY A 53 9.80 -7.23 -9.30
N PHE A 54 9.09 -7.30 -8.18
CA PHE A 54 8.49 -8.55 -7.70
C PHE A 54 7.38 -9.04 -8.64
N ALA A 55 6.44 -8.17 -9.01
CA ALA A 55 5.33 -8.53 -9.89
C ALA A 55 5.79 -9.07 -11.26
N GLU A 56 6.89 -8.54 -11.80
CA GLU A 56 7.54 -9.07 -13.00
C GLU A 56 8.14 -10.46 -12.76
N ALA A 57 8.90 -10.64 -11.68
CA ALA A 57 9.59 -11.88 -11.37
C ALA A 57 8.64 -13.08 -11.20
N VAL A 58 7.44 -12.87 -10.63
CA VAL A 58 6.44 -13.93 -10.40
C VAL A 58 5.26 -13.89 -11.37
N ASN A 59 5.31 -13.02 -12.37
CA ASN A 59 4.21 -12.78 -13.31
C ASN A 59 2.87 -12.41 -12.65
N CYS A 60 2.90 -11.61 -11.57
CA CYS A 60 1.72 -11.23 -10.79
C CYS A 60 0.88 -10.15 -11.52
N PRO A 61 -0.46 -10.27 -11.55
CA PRO A 61 -1.35 -9.17 -11.92
C PRO A 61 -1.37 -8.08 -10.83
N VAL A 62 -1.44 -6.81 -11.24
CA VAL A 62 -1.36 -5.67 -10.31
C VAL A 62 -2.68 -4.90 -10.29
N ILE A 63 -3.14 -4.49 -9.11
CA ILE A 63 -4.23 -3.53 -8.93
C ILE A 63 -3.63 -2.30 -8.26
N LEU A 64 -3.90 -1.12 -8.81
CA LEU A 64 -3.47 0.14 -8.20
C LEU A 64 -4.60 0.69 -7.33
N VAL A 65 -4.32 0.89 -6.04
CA VAL A 65 -5.26 1.46 -5.09
C VAL A 65 -4.87 2.91 -4.80
N ALA A 66 -5.80 3.85 -4.92
CA ALA A 66 -5.53 5.25 -4.65
C ALA A 66 -6.55 5.87 -3.69
N ASP A 67 -6.04 6.65 -2.75
CA ASP A 67 -6.84 7.39 -1.77
C ASP A 67 -7.36 8.70 -2.38
N ILE A 68 -8.69 8.82 -2.51
CA ILE A 68 -9.31 10.04 -3.04
C ILE A 68 -9.49 11.14 -2.00
N ASP A 69 -9.48 10.80 -0.70
CA ASP A 69 -9.65 11.77 0.40
C ASP A 69 -8.48 12.75 0.46
N ARG A 70 -7.30 12.35 -0.04
CA ARG A 70 -6.12 13.21 -0.18
C ARG A 70 -6.16 14.15 -1.38
N GLY A 71 -7.17 14.02 -2.25
CA GLY A 71 -7.28 14.77 -3.49
C GLY A 71 -6.30 14.32 -4.59
N GLY A 72 -6.55 14.77 -5.82
CA GLY A 72 -5.64 14.52 -6.96
C GLY A 72 -5.63 13.07 -7.48
N VAL A 73 -6.60 12.23 -7.10
CA VAL A 73 -6.60 10.78 -7.39
C VAL A 73 -6.36 10.44 -8.86
N PHE A 74 -6.98 11.18 -9.78
CA PHE A 74 -6.82 10.97 -11.22
C PHE A 74 -5.40 11.28 -11.68
N ALA A 75 -4.82 12.37 -11.19
CA ALA A 75 -3.45 12.76 -11.50
C ALA A 75 -2.44 11.74 -10.95
N HIS A 76 -2.67 11.24 -9.72
CA HIS A 76 -1.83 10.19 -9.13
C HIS A 76 -1.87 8.91 -9.96
N LEU A 77 -3.06 8.40 -10.29
CA LEU A 77 -3.19 7.14 -11.05
C LEU A 77 -2.62 7.26 -12.47
N VAL A 78 -2.93 8.34 -13.18
CA VAL A 78 -2.38 8.60 -14.51
C VAL A 78 -0.86 8.78 -14.43
N GLY A 79 -0.37 9.59 -13.49
CA GLY A 79 1.06 9.81 -13.30
C GLY A 79 1.81 8.52 -12.98
N THR A 80 1.30 7.70 -12.06
CA THR A 80 1.86 6.38 -11.76
C THR A 80 1.94 5.54 -13.03
N LEU A 81 0.85 5.41 -13.79
CA LEU A 81 0.86 4.62 -15.02
C LEU A 81 1.84 5.12 -16.08
N GLU A 82 1.99 6.44 -16.24
CA GLU A 82 2.92 7.04 -17.21
C GLU A 82 4.40 6.82 -16.82
N LEU A 83 4.69 6.69 -15.52
CA LEU A 83 6.04 6.38 -15.02
C LEU A 83 6.40 4.89 -15.10
N LEU A 84 5.42 4.01 -15.28
CA LEU A 84 5.64 2.58 -15.45
C LEU A 84 6.07 2.26 -16.89
N SER A 85 7.01 1.33 -17.03
CA SER A 85 7.38 0.73 -18.32
C SER A 85 6.23 -0.06 -18.95
N THR A 86 6.35 -0.39 -20.23
CA THR A 86 5.29 -1.11 -20.96
C THR A 86 4.94 -2.46 -20.34
N SER A 87 5.94 -3.23 -19.88
CA SER A 87 5.71 -4.52 -19.20
C SER A 87 4.93 -4.34 -17.91
N GLU A 88 5.33 -3.36 -17.10
CA GLU A 88 4.69 -3.00 -15.84
C GLU A 88 3.24 -2.54 -16.05
N ARG A 89 3.01 -1.64 -17.01
CA ARG A 89 1.65 -1.17 -17.38
C ARG A 89 0.77 -2.31 -17.88
N ALA A 90 1.31 -3.31 -18.57
CA ALA A 90 0.55 -4.47 -19.04
C ALA A 90 0.07 -5.37 -17.88
N ARG A 91 0.78 -5.36 -16.75
CA ARG A 91 0.41 -6.10 -15.53
C ARG A 91 -0.72 -5.47 -14.75
N VAL A 92 -0.84 -4.14 -14.81
CA VAL A 92 -1.94 -3.43 -14.15
C VAL A 92 -3.27 -3.86 -14.77
N LYS A 93 -4.16 -4.43 -13.95
CA LYS A 93 -5.48 -4.93 -14.34
C LYS A 93 -6.59 -3.93 -14.11
N GLY A 94 -6.37 -2.93 -13.28
CA GLY A 94 -7.33 -1.86 -13.04
C GLY A 94 -7.01 -1.08 -11.77
N PHE A 95 -7.95 -0.22 -11.40
CA PHE A 95 -7.84 0.67 -10.26
C PHE A 95 -8.89 0.36 -9.19
N VAL A 96 -8.55 0.64 -7.94
CA VAL A 96 -9.52 0.78 -6.85
C VAL A 96 -9.41 2.19 -6.29
N ILE A 97 -10.51 2.91 -6.27
CA ILE A 97 -10.60 4.22 -5.63
C ILE A 97 -11.02 3.99 -4.18
N ASN A 98 -10.20 4.36 -3.22
CA ASN A 98 -10.47 4.15 -1.80
C ASN A 98 -10.88 5.46 -1.11
N ARG A 99 -11.60 5.34 0.02
CA ARG A 99 -12.00 6.45 0.91
C ARG A 99 -12.90 7.50 0.27
N PHE A 100 -13.79 7.09 -0.64
CA PHE A 100 -14.71 8.00 -1.30
C PHE A 100 -15.82 8.49 -0.36
N ARG A 101 -16.14 9.79 -0.43
CA ARG A 101 -17.23 10.41 0.32
C ARG A 101 -18.29 10.95 -0.64
N GLY A 102 -19.55 10.71 -0.33
CA GLY A 102 -20.69 11.26 -1.07
C GLY A 102 -21.31 10.26 -2.04
N ASP A 103 -22.04 10.81 -3.01
CA ASP A 103 -22.77 10.02 -4.01
C ASP A 103 -21.85 9.61 -5.16
N ILE A 104 -21.74 8.31 -5.42
CA ILE A 104 -20.93 7.75 -6.49
C ILE A 104 -21.38 8.21 -7.88
N SER A 105 -22.65 8.57 -8.04
CA SER A 105 -23.19 9.09 -9.30
C SER A 105 -22.45 10.36 -9.77
N LEU A 106 -21.98 11.17 -8.82
CA LEU A 106 -21.19 12.38 -9.10
C LEU A 106 -19.74 12.07 -9.51
N LEU A 107 -19.22 10.91 -9.12
CA LEU A 107 -17.87 10.47 -9.46
C LEU A 107 -17.82 9.77 -10.83
N GLN A 108 -18.93 9.16 -11.26
CA GLN A 108 -19.01 8.31 -12.46
C GLN A 108 -18.38 8.96 -13.71
N PRO A 109 -18.65 10.23 -14.06
CA PRO A 109 -18.02 10.84 -15.25
C PRO A 109 -16.49 10.90 -15.17
N GLY A 110 -15.94 11.05 -13.97
CA GLY A 110 -14.50 11.01 -13.74
C GLY A 110 -13.90 9.61 -13.87
N LEU A 111 -14.65 8.57 -13.46
CA LEU A 111 -14.25 7.17 -13.65
C LEU A 111 -14.24 6.83 -15.15
N ASP A 112 -15.28 7.19 -15.88
CA ASP A 112 -15.39 6.96 -17.32
C ASP A 112 -14.22 7.62 -18.07
N TRP A 113 -13.88 8.86 -17.70
CA TRP A 113 -12.71 9.55 -18.23
C TRP A 113 -11.40 8.82 -17.93
N LEU A 114 -11.21 8.33 -16.70
CA LEU A 114 -10.00 7.62 -16.30
C LEU A 114 -9.83 6.32 -17.10
N GLU A 115 -10.91 5.55 -17.25
CA GLU A 115 -10.90 4.33 -18.05
C GLU A 115 -10.58 4.62 -19.51
N ALA A 116 -11.21 5.64 -20.10
CA ALA A 116 -10.93 6.07 -21.47
C ALA A 116 -9.49 6.56 -21.66
N ARG A 117 -8.93 7.31 -20.69
CA ARG A 117 -7.57 7.85 -20.75
C ARG A 117 -6.49 6.79 -20.61
N THR A 118 -6.73 5.76 -19.80
CA THR A 118 -5.71 4.79 -19.40
C THR A 118 -5.88 3.42 -20.07
N GLY A 119 -7.08 3.12 -20.58
CA GLY A 119 -7.45 1.80 -21.09
C GLY A 119 -7.53 0.73 -19.99
N LYS A 120 -7.62 1.13 -18.71
CA LYS A 120 -7.69 0.24 -17.55
C LYS A 120 -9.01 0.47 -16.81
N PRO A 121 -9.74 -0.60 -16.43
CA PRO A 121 -11.01 -0.45 -15.73
C PRO A 121 -10.83 0.04 -14.29
N VAL A 122 -11.84 0.71 -13.75
CA VAL A 122 -12.02 0.93 -12.32
C VAL A 122 -12.77 -0.27 -11.77
N LEU A 123 -12.08 -1.10 -11.00
CA LEU A 123 -12.60 -2.34 -10.43
C LEU A 123 -13.58 -2.09 -9.27
N GLY A 124 -13.48 -0.92 -8.63
CA GLY A 124 -14.39 -0.54 -7.57
C GLY A 124 -14.06 0.82 -6.94
N VAL A 125 -15.06 1.38 -6.29
CA VAL A 125 -14.96 2.56 -5.44
C VAL A 125 -15.36 2.15 -4.03
N LEU A 126 -14.43 2.23 -3.09
CA LEU A 126 -14.67 1.91 -1.70
C LEU A 126 -15.10 3.17 -0.94
N PRO A 127 -16.22 3.11 -0.20
CA PRO A 127 -16.68 4.25 0.58
C PRO A 127 -15.72 4.54 1.74
N TYR A 128 -15.71 5.78 2.20
CA TYR A 128 -15.11 6.14 3.46
C TYR A 128 -15.89 5.49 4.60
N VAL A 129 -15.25 4.59 5.34
CA VAL A 129 -15.84 3.94 6.52
C VAL A 129 -15.55 4.79 7.74
N VAL A 130 -16.59 5.38 8.32
CA VAL A 130 -16.51 6.14 9.57
C VAL A 130 -16.25 5.16 10.72
N ASP A 131 -15.41 5.55 11.67
CA ASP A 131 -15.05 4.77 12.87
C ASP A 131 -14.38 3.41 12.59
N LEU A 132 -13.80 3.23 11.40
CA LEU A 132 -12.92 2.08 11.14
C LEU A 132 -11.60 2.25 11.90
N HIS A 133 -11.49 1.56 13.02
CA HIS A 133 -10.24 1.47 13.77
C HIS A 133 -9.30 0.46 13.08
N LEU A 134 -8.20 0.98 12.54
CA LEU A 134 -7.07 0.18 12.06
C LEU A 134 -5.86 0.49 12.93
N GLU A 135 -5.18 -0.57 13.36
CA GLU A 135 -3.92 -0.45 14.08
C GLU A 135 -2.85 0.19 13.18
N ALA A 136 -1.96 0.98 13.77
CA ALA A 136 -0.93 1.65 13.00
C ALA A 136 0.20 0.68 12.62
N GLU A 137 0.47 0.55 11.33
CA GLU A 137 1.47 -0.37 10.77
C GLU A 137 2.91 0.09 11.03
N ASP A 138 3.34 1.21 10.41
CA ASP A 138 4.74 1.67 10.42
C ASP A 138 4.99 2.90 11.32
N VAL A 139 3.94 3.45 11.91
CA VAL A 139 4.03 4.70 12.68
C VAL A 139 3.46 4.49 14.07
N ILE A 140 4.18 4.99 15.08
CA ILE A 140 3.66 5.03 16.44
C ILE A 140 2.67 6.18 16.53
N ASP A 141 1.38 5.85 16.61
CA ASP A 141 0.37 6.85 16.92
C ASP A 141 0.64 7.38 18.34
N THR A 142 0.62 8.70 18.53
CA THR A 142 0.80 9.33 19.84
C THR A 142 -0.46 10.02 20.33
N ARG A 143 -1.55 9.97 19.54
CA ARG A 143 -2.85 10.52 19.90
C ARG A 143 -3.40 9.76 21.11
N GLN A 144 -3.96 10.50 22.06
CA GLN A 144 -4.61 9.96 23.25
C GLN A 144 -6.03 10.48 23.32
N ALA A 145 -6.98 9.62 23.67
CA ALA A 145 -8.33 10.07 23.97
C ALA A 145 -8.34 10.87 25.28
N SER A 146 -9.07 11.98 25.30
CA SER A 146 -9.30 12.73 26.54
C SER A 146 -10.17 11.89 27.48
N LYS A 147 -9.59 11.37 28.56
CA LYS A 147 -10.32 10.61 29.59
C LYS A 147 -10.82 11.56 30.68
N ALA A 148 -12.10 11.45 31.05
CA ALA A 148 -12.69 12.19 32.16
C ALA A 148 -12.49 11.44 33.49
N GLY A 149 -12.13 12.16 34.57
CA GLY A 149 -11.98 11.59 35.92
C GLY A 149 -10.55 11.17 36.29
N GLN A 150 -10.41 10.42 37.40
CA GLN A 150 -9.11 9.91 37.86
C GLN A 150 -8.66 8.74 36.98
N CYS A 151 -7.51 8.91 36.30
CA CYS A 151 -6.94 7.91 35.41
C CYS A 151 -5.61 7.37 35.95
N LEU A 152 -5.37 6.08 35.75
CA LEU A 152 -4.05 5.48 35.96
C LEU A 152 -3.09 6.04 34.91
N ARG A 153 -1.94 6.58 35.33
CA ARG A 153 -0.88 6.98 34.41
C ARG A 153 -0.02 5.77 34.06
N VAL A 154 -0.06 5.36 32.80
CA VAL A 154 0.81 4.31 32.25
C VAL A 154 1.82 4.93 31.29
N VAL A 155 3.08 4.51 31.35
CA VAL A 155 4.15 4.96 30.47
C VAL A 155 4.73 3.73 29.75
N ALA A 156 4.66 3.72 28.42
CA ALA A 156 5.27 2.71 27.58
C ALA A 156 6.49 3.34 26.84
N PRO A 157 7.73 3.00 27.23
CA PRO A 157 8.92 3.53 26.57
C PRO A 157 9.03 3.07 25.12
N VAL A 158 9.21 4.01 24.18
CA VAL A 158 9.45 3.71 22.77
C VAL A 158 10.94 3.48 22.55
N MET A 159 11.31 2.22 22.31
CA MET A 159 12.69 1.84 22.01
C MET A 159 12.99 1.99 20.51
N PRO A 160 14.25 2.24 20.09
CA PRO A 160 14.61 2.45 18.68
C PRO A 160 14.28 1.32 17.70
N ARG A 161 13.98 0.12 18.20
CA ARG A 161 13.62 -1.07 17.43
C ARG A 161 12.39 -1.77 18.02
N ILE A 162 11.48 -0.99 18.59
CA ILE A 162 10.24 -1.55 19.14
C ILE A 162 9.47 -2.26 18.03
N SER A 163 8.97 -3.44 18.35
CA SER A 163 8.00 -4.20 17.54
C SER A 163 6.73 -4.37 18.37
N ASN A 164 5.59 -4.59 17.72
CA ASN A 164 4.29 -4.78 18.37
C ASN A 164 3.94 -3.60 19.30
N HIS A 165 4.23 -2.36 18.89
CA HIS A 165 3.87 -1.17 19.68
C HIS A 165 2.35 -1.04 19.87
N THR A 166 1.57 -1.66 18.98
CA THR A 166 0.11 -1.71 19.01
C THR A 166 -0.45 -2.51 20.19
N ASP A 167 0.34 -3.42 20.81
CA ASP A 167 -0.05 -4.14 22.03
C ASP A 167 -0.42 -3.18 23.19
N PHE A 168 0.13 -1.96 23.16
CA PHE A 168 -0.13 -0.92 24.17
C PHE A 168 -1.27 0.04 23.78
N ASP A 169 -1.81 -0.04 22.56
CA ASP A 169 -2.89 0.85 22.10
C ASP A 169 -4.17 0.74 22.94
N PRO A 170 -4.59 -0.44 23.46
CA PRO A 170 -5.72 -0.54 24.38
C PRO A 170 -5.59 0.31 25.66
N LEU A 171 -4.37 0.68 26.05
CA LEU A 171 -4.14 1.55 27.22
C LEU A 171 -4.38 3.03 26.91
N ARG A 172 -4.38 3.40 25.62
CA ARG A 172 -4.58 4.76 25.12
C ARG A 172 -6.03 5.09 24.81
N LEU A 173 -6.80 4.08 24.38
CA LEU A 173 -8.24 4.16 24.11
C LEU A 173 -9.04 4.46 25.38
#